data_AF-A0A091VGG3-F1
#
_entry.id   AF-A0A091VGG3-F1
#
_cell.length_a   1.000
_cell.length_b   1.000
_cell.length_c   1.000
_cell.angle_alpha   90.00
_cell.angle_beta   90.00
_cell.angle_gamma   90.00
#
_symmetry.space_group_name_H-M   'P 1'
#
loop_
_entity.id
_entity.type
_entity.pdbx_description
1 polymer ?
#
loop_
_entity_poly.entity_id
_entity_poly.type
_entity_poly.pdbx_seq_one_letter_code
_entity_poly.pdbx_strand_id
1 'polypeptide(L)'
;TFQICGESQKNVDATESWIKNFILKEQFENSISDELIENFDETQMNTLADLQKTNHVTIQLENKLSPPCIKISGISRDVCFVSVEIQKMIQKMKDTEEERSKAELVYNLVEWKYTGSNNSFVAFDKLTNMQLEDAKIAKKPHLTVKINNNNYKVDLNTLQANDDQGKTINIQRVPKNEDKQSIELPVQWEDMQGERVKLVNLKRTHQEYVEVQNRFKKTCPRSVIEKVK
;
A
#
# COMPACT_ATOMS: atom_id res chain seq x y z
N THR A 1 19.65 7.87 46.73
CA THR A 1 18.68 7.78 47.85
C THR A 1 17.85 9.05 47.83
N PHE A 2 16.52 8.94 47.82
CA PHE A 2 15.62 10.10 47.87
C PHE A 2 15.21 10.34 49.33
N GLN A 3 15.31 11.58 49.82
CA GLN A 3 14.98 11.94 51.21
C GLN A 3 14.04 13.14 51.21
N ILE A 4 12.98 13.08 52.02
CA ILE A 4 12.05 14.19 52.27
C ILE A 4 12.32 14.68 53.69
N CYS A 5 12.74 15.94 53.82
CA CYS A 5 12.99 16.59 55.11
C CYS A 5 12.01 17.75 55.27
N GLY A 6 11.44 17.90 56.46
CA GLY A 6 10.48 18.97 56.75
C GLY A 6 10.40 19.29 58.24
N GLU A 7 9.82 20.44 58.56
CA GLU A 7 9.72 20.97 59.92
C GLU A 7 8.87 20.11 60.87
N SER A 8 8.03 19.21 60.33
CA SER A 8 7.23 18.26 61.10
C SER A 8 6.95 16.98 60.31
N GLN A 9 6.68 15.87 61.00
CA GLN A 9 6.29 14.60 60.38
C GLN A 9 5.06 14.77 59.47
N LYS A 10 4.06 15.55 59.92
CA LYS A 10 2.86 15.85 59.13
C LYS A 10 3.19 16.49 57.76
N ASN A 11 4.18 17.39 57.72
CA ASN A 11 4.61 18.03 56.47
C ASN A 11 5.34 17.05 55.55
N VAL A 12 6.13 16.14 56.13
CA VAL A 12 6.80 15.05 55.40
C VAL A 12 5.78 14.11 54.78
N ASP A 13 4.81 13.62 55.56
CA ASP A 13 3.77 12.68 55.10
C ASP A 13 2.88 13.29 54.01
N ALA A 14 2.51 14.56 54.16
CA ALA A 14 1.72 15.29 53.18
C ALA A 14 2.49 15.46 51.86
N THR A 15 3.79 15.79 51.93
CA THR A 15 4.66 15.92 50.75
C THR A 15 4.87 14.56 50.07
N GLU A 16 5.12 13.50 50.83
CA GLU A 16 5.24 12.14 50.29
C GLU A 16 3.96 11.71 49.54
N SER A 17 2.80 11.95 50.15
CA SER A 17 1.50 11.64 49.55
C SER A 17 1.25 12.46 48.28
N TRP A 18 1.63 13.74 48.30
CA TRP A 18 1.52 14.61 47.13
C TRP A 18 2.40 14.12 45.96
N ILE A 19 3.66 13.75 46.23
CA ILE A 19 4.58 13.20 45.22
C ILE A 19 4.04 11.89 44.65
N LYS A 20 3.60 10.95 45.50
CA LYS A 20 3.02 9.67 45.05
C LYS A 20 1.80 9.90 44.15
N ASN A 21 0.89 10.79 44.57
CA ASN A 21 -0.28 11.13 43.77
C ASN A 21 0.10 11.79 42.45
N PHE A 22 1.12 12.64 42.43
CA PHE A 22 1.60 13.28 41.21
C PHE A 22 2.19 12.26 40.23
N ILE A 23 3.04 11.34 40.71
CA ILE A 23 3.61 10.25 39.90
C ILE A 23 2.48 9.39 39.33
N LEU A 24 1.50 8.99 40.14
CA LEU A 24 0.38 8.17 39.69
C LEU A 24 -0.51 8.88 38.65
N LYS A 25 -0.70 10.20 38.78
CA LYS A 25 -1.46 11.00 37.81
C LYS A 25 -0.73 11.19 36.48
N GLU A 26 0.59 11.26 36.51
CA GLU A 26 1.41 11.40 35.31
C GLU A 26 1.67 10.07 34.59
N GLN A 27 1.43 8.93 35.24
CA GLN A 27 1.45 7.63 34.56
C GLN A 27 0.30 7.53 33.57
N PHE A 28 0.64 7.22 32.33
CA PHE A 28 -0.27 7.12 31.22
C PHE A 28 0.04 5.91 30.38
N GLU A 29 -0.99 5.42 29.70
CA GLU A 29 -0.91 4.28 28.81
C GLU A 29 -1.71 4.58 27.55
N ASN A 30 -1.12 4.27 26.40
CA ASN A 30 -1.78 4.39 25.11
C ASN A 30 -1.57 3.13 24.28
N SER A 31 -2.51 2.86 23.39
CA SER A 31 -2.51 1.68 22.53
C SER A 31 -2.79 2.09 21.09
N ILE A 32 -1.98 1.58 20.15
CA ILE A 32 -2.12 1.83 18.72
C ILE A 32 -2.35 0.48 18.03
N SER A 33 -3.49 0.32 17.37
CA SER A 33 -3.84 -0.91 16.67
C SER A 33 -3.92 -0.68 15.17
N ASP A 34 -3.24 -1.53 14.40
CA ASP A 34 -3.14 -1.45 12.94
C ASP A 34 -2.68 -2.79 12.36
N GLU A 35 -3.25 -3.20 11.23
CA GLU A 35 -2.91 -4.45 10.54
C GLU A 35 -1.44 -4.47 10.07
N LEU A 36 -0.87 -3.31 9.74
CA LEU A 36 0.50 -3.22 9.25
C LEU A 36 1.56 -3.49 10.32
N ILE A 37 1.19 -3.49 11.60
CA ILE A 37 2.11 -3.81 12.71
C ILE A 37 2.66 -5.23 12.56
N GLU A 38 1.90 -6.16 11.98
CA GLU A 38 2.37 -7.53 11.70
C GLU A 38 3.57 -7.55 10.74
N ASN A 39 3.68 -6.53 9.88
CA ASN A 39 4.71 -6.42 8.86
C ASN A 39 5.93 -5.59 9.31
N PHE A 40 6.06 -5.30 10.61
CA PHE A 40 7.23 -4.59 11.13
C PHE A 40 8.49 -5.43 10.98
N ASP A 41 9.46 -4.90 10.23
CA ASP A 41 10.77 -5.53 10.02
C ASP A 41 11.79 -5.10 11.09
N GLU A 42 13.03 -5.56 10.94
CA GLU A 42 14.14 -5.22 11.85
C GLU A 42 14.35 -3.70 11.97
N THR A 43 14.10 -2.92 10.91
CA THR A 43 14.28 -1.47 10.94
C THR A 43 13.24 -0.80 11.84
N GLN A 44 11.99 -1.25 11.77
CA GLN A 44 10.93 -0.72 12.63
C GLN A 44 11.11 -1.19 14.07
N MET A 45 11.50 -2.44 14.29
CA MET A 45 11.77 -2.96 15.63
C MET A 45 12.93 -2.24 16.32
N ASN A 46 14.00 -1.92 15.59
CA ASN A 46 15.11 -1.12 16.12
C ASN A 46 14.65 0.31 16.46
N THR A 47 13.82 0.92 15.61
CA THR A 47 13.25 2.25 15.87
C THR A 47 12.39 2.25 17.14
N LEU A 48 11.57 1.21 17.35
CA LEU A 48 10.79 1.05 18.59
C LEU A 48 11.71 0.90 19.82
N ALA A 49 12.78 0.11 19.72
CA ALA A 49 13.73 -0.06 20.82
C ALA A 49 14.44 1.27 21.18
N ASP A 50 14.80 2.06 20.18
CA ASP A 50 15.42 3.36 20.36
C ASP A 50 14.45 4.38 20.99
N LEU A 51 13.20 4.44 20.52
CA LEU A 51 12.14 5.25 21.11
C LEU A 51 11.91 4.86 22.58
N GLN A 52 11.84 3.57 22.87
CA GLN A 52 11.68 3.07 24.23
C GLN A 52 12.81 3.55 25.15
N LYS A 53 14.07 3.37 24.71
CA LYS A 53 15.26 3.74 25.50
C LYS A 53 15.38 5.25 25.71
N THR A 54 15.12 6.03 24.67
CA THR A 54 15.31 7.48 24.67
C THR A 54 14.25 8.22 25.47
N ASN A 55 13.01 7.72 25.44
CA ASN A 55 11.86 8.35 26.09
C ASN A 55 11.46 7.70 27.42
N HIS A 56 12.23 6.72 27.90
CA HIS A 56 11.98 6.02 29.18
C HIS A 56 10.56 5.46 29.31
N VAL A 57 9.96 5.07 28.19
CA VAL A 57 8.66 4.38 28.15
C VAL A 57 8.85 2.87 28.13
N THR A 58 7.77 2.13 28.29
CA THR A 58 7.68 0.69 28.00
C THR A 58 6.82 0.51 26.76
N ILE A 59 7.35 -0.19 25.75
CA ILE A 59 6.65 -0.51 24.50
C ILE A 59 6.48 -2.03 24.43
N GLN A 60 5.25 -2.48 24.23
CA GLN A 60 4.89 -3.90 24.13
C GLN A 60 4.15 -4.16 22.82
N LEU A 61 4.61 -5.14 22.06
CA LEU A 61 3.93 -5.62 20.86
C LEU A 61 2.96 -6.75 21.24
N GLU A 62 1.68 -6.54 21.00
CA GLU A 62 0.59 -7.49 21.25
C GLU A 62 0.13 -8.13 19.94
N ASN A 63 0.98 -8.99 19.36
CA ASN A 63 0.74 -9.62 18.05
C ASN A 63 -0.33 -10.72 18.07
N LYS A 64 -0.88 -11.07 19.25
CA LYS A 64 -1.96 -12.05 19.37
C LYS A 64 -3.34 -11.43 19.16
N LEU A 65 -3.43 -10.10 19.09
CA LEU A 65 -4.66 -9.38 18.82
C LEU A 65 -4.87 -9.25 17.30
N SER A 66 -6.14 -9.08 16.90
CA SER A 66 -6.52 -8.79 15.51
C SER A 66 -7.45 -7.57 15.50
N PRO A 67 -6.97 -6.40 15.02
CA PRO A 67 -5.62 -6.14 14.51
C PRO A 67 -4.54 -6.18 15.63
N PRO A 68 -3.26 -6.44 15.29
CA PRO A 68 -2.15 -6.34 16.24
C PRO A 68 -2.09 -4.95 16.87
N CYS A 69 -1.51 -4.86 18.07
CA CYS A 69 -1.48 -3.62 18.83
C CYS A 69 -0.10 -3.34 19.42
N ILE A 70 0.29 -2.07 19.46
CA ILE A 70 1.46 -1.58 20.21
C ILE A 70 0.95 -0.84 21.43
N LYS A 71 1.35 -1.30 22.60
CA LYS A 71 1.01 -0.72 23.89
C LYS A 71 2.21 0.07 24.42
N ILE A 72 1.95 1.29 24.88
CA ILE A 72 2.97 2.24 25.32
C ILE A 72 2.60 2.74 26.72
N SER A 73 3.45 2.51 27.72
CA SER A 73 3.20 2.92 29.10
C SER A 73 4.38 3.74 29.64
N GLY A 74 4.11 4.80 30.40
CA GLY A 74 5.14 5.70 30.94
C GLY A 74 4.56 7.04 31.35
N ILE A 75 5.39 8.08 31.43
CA ILE A 75 4.89 9.43 31.74
C ILE A 75 4.13 10.03 30.54
N SER A 76 3.05 10.75 30.83
CA SER A 76 2.08 11.28 29.86
C SER A 76 2.72 11.94 28.62
N ARG A 77 3.69 12.84 28.84
CA ARG A 77 4.41 13.57 27.79
C ARG A 77 5.15 12.63 26.84
N ASP A 78 5.88 11.67 27.39
CA ASP A 78 6.73 10.77 26.62
C ASP A 78 5.89 9.73 25.88
N VAL A 79 4.84 9.21 26.52
CA VAL A 79 3.87 8.32 25.87
C VAL A 79 3.20 9.01 24.68
N CYS A 80 2.79 10.27 24.83
CA CYS A 80 2.19 11.05 23.74
C CYS A 80 3.17 11.23 22.57
N PHE A 81 4.42 11.62 22.86
CA PHE A 81 5.46 11.78 21.83
C PHE A 81 5.72 10.47 21.08
N VAL A 82 5.97 9.38 21.80
CA VAL A 82 6.24 8.06 21.22
C VAL A 82 5.05 7.55 20.42
N SER A 83 3.82 7.81 20.88
CA SER A 83 2.60 7.45 20.14
C SER A 83 2.54 8.12 18.77
N VAL A 84 2.90 9.41 18.69
CA VAL A 84 2.92 10.16 17.43
C VAL A 84 4.00 9.61 16.49
N GLU A 85 5.19 9.30 17.00
CA GLU A 85 6.27 8.74 16.17
C GLU A 85 5.89 7.36 15.61
N ILE A 86 5.26 6.50 16.41
CA ILE A 86 4.78 5.19 15.94
C ILE A 86 3.66 5.35 14.90
N GLN A 87 2.72 6.27 15.10
CA GLN A 87 1.69 6.57 14.10
C GLN A 87 2.30 7.04 12.78
N LYS A 88 3.36 7.87 12.81
CA LYS A 88 4.08 8.29 11.61
C LYS A 88 4.75 7.12 10.90
N MET A 89 5.35 6.18 11.64
CA MET A 89 5.94 4.96 11.06
C MET A 89 4.89 4.16 10.29
N ILE A 90 3.74 3.91 10.93
CA ILE A 90 2.61 3.18 10.32
C ILE A 90 2.09 3.93 9.09
N GLN A 91 1.90 5.25 9.19
CA GLN A 91 1.44 6.08 8.07
C GLN A 91 2.39 5.99 6.88
N LYS A 92 3.70 6.05 7.10
CA LYS A 92 4.71 5.90 6.03
C LYS A 92 4.61 4.54 5.34
N MET A 93 4.32 3.47 6.08
CA MET A 93 4.10 2.14 5.50
C MET A 93 2.83 2.12 4.64
N LYS A 94 1.72 2.73 5.10
CA LYS A 94 0.48 2.88 4.32
C LYS A 94 0.74 3.61 3.01
N ASP A 95 1.40 4.77 3.08
CA ASP A 95 1.70 5.59 1.91
C ASP A 95 2.56 4.81 0.89
N THR A 96 3.50 3.99 1.38
CA THR A 96 4.37 3.16 0.52
C THR A 96 3.58 2.06 -0.19
N GLU A 97 2.66 1.39 0.52
CA GLU A 97 1.83 0.34 -0.07
C GLU A 97 0.79 0.89 -1.04
N GLU A 98 0.23 2.06 -0.75
CA GLU A 98 -0.67 2.78 -1.65
C GLU A 98 0.06 3.18 -2.94
N GLU A 99 1.26 3.77 -2.84
CA GLU A 99 2.08 4.14 -4.00
C GLU A 99 2.42 2.90 -4.84
N ARG A 100 2.81 1.79 -4.20
CA ARG A 100 3.08 0.51 -4.88
C ARG A 100 1.85 -0.01 -5.61
N SER A 101 0.70 -0.01 -4.95
CA SER A 101 -0.57 -0.48 -5.51
C SER A 101 -1.00 0.39 -6.69
N LYS A 102 -0.87 1.71 -6.57
CA LYS A 102 -1.14 2.65 -7.66
C LYS A 102 -0.20 2.43 -8.84
N ALA A 103 1.10 2.24 -8.58
CA ALA A 103 2.09 1.99 -9.62
C ALA A 103 1.80 0.69 -10.38
N GLU A 104 1.36 -0.36 -9.68
CA GLU A 104 0.90 -1.62 -10.29
C GLU A 104 -0.28 -1.40 -11.23
N LEU A 105 -1.33 -0.73 -10.74
CA LEU A 105 -2.54 -0.47 -11.53
C LEU A 105 -2.24 0.34 -12.78
N VAL A 106 -1.44 1.40 -12.66
CA VAL A 106 -1.06 2.23 -13.81
C VAL A 106 -0.21 1.43 -14.80
N TYR A 107 0.73 0.61 -14.32
CA TYR A 107 1.55 -0.23 -15.18
C TYR A 107 0.76 -1.27 -15.98
N ASN A 108 -0.38 -1.73 -15.44
CA ASN A 108 -1.30 -2.64 -16.14
C ASN A 108 -2.12 -1.93 -17.22
N LEU A 109 -2.32 -0.61 -17.13
CA LEU A 109 -3.08 0.18 -18.11
C LEU A 109 -2.19 0.80 -19.19
N VAL A 110 -0.95 1.17 -18.85
CA VAL A 110 -0.03 1.86 -19.75
C VAL A 110 1.42 1.48 -19.45
N GLU A 111 2.18 1.23 -20.51
CA GLU A 111 3.62 0.99 -20.47
C GLU A 111 4.38 2.18 -21.07
N TRP A 112 5.22 2.79 -20.26
CA TRP A 112 6.22 3.73 -20.70
C TRP A 112 7.53 2.98 -20.98
N LYS A 113 8.17 3.30 -22.11
CA LYS A 113 9.42 2.68 -22.56
C LYS A 113 10.41 3.75 -22.99
N TYR A 114 11.69 3.40 -22.95
CA TYR A 114 12.77 4.22 -23.50
C TYR A 114 13.60 3.41 -24.50
N THR A 115 14.28 4.10 -25.43
CA THR A 115 15.21 3.46 -26.36
C THR A 115 16.49 3.05 -25.63
N GLY A 116 16.74 1.74 -25.58
CA GLY A 116 17.95 1.13 -25.04
C GLY A 116 19.11 1.10 -26.05
N SER A 117 20.24 0.53 -25.61
CA SER A 117 21.51 0.53 -26.35
C SER A 117 21.48 -0.13 -27.74
N ASN A 118 20.51 -1.02 -27.98
CA ASN A 118 20.39 -1.78 -29.23
C ASN A 118 19.19 -1.32 -30.08
N ASN A 119 18.76 -0.07 -29.94
CA ASN A 119 17.49 0.45 -30.49
C ASN A 119 16.24 -0.34 -30.05
N SER A 120 16.35 -1.23 -29.07
CA SER A 120 15.21 -1.90 -28.46
C SER A 120 14.50 -0.97 -27.49
N PHE A 121 13.19 -1.15 -27.34
CA PHE A 121 12.43 -0.46 -26.30
C PHE A 121 12.47 -1.25 -25.00
N VAL A 122 12.93 -0.60 -23.93
CA VAL A 122 12.98 -1.15 -22.58
C VAL A 122 11.92 -0.45 -21.74
N ALA A 123 11.11 -1.21 -21.02
CA ALA A 123 10.10 -0.64 -20.13
C ALA A 123 10.74 0.01 -18.91
N PHE A 124 10.15 1.11 -18.44
CA PHE A 124 10.47 1.66 -17.12
C PHE A 124 9.97 0.72 -16.02
N ASP A 125 10.57 0.82 -14.83
CA ASP A 125 10.01 0.21 -13.63
C ASP A 125 8.62 0.82 -13.31
N LYS A 126 7.82 0.10 -12.53
CA LYS A 126 6.42 0.46 -12.26
C LYS A 126 6.28 1.86 -11.65
N LEU A 127 7.19 2.24 -10.75
CA LEU A 127 7.14 3.53 -10.08
C LEU A 127 7.46 4.67 -11.06
N THR A 128 8.56 4.57 -11.82
CA THR A 128 8.91 5.57 -12.84
C THR A 128 7.83 5.65 -13.92
N ASN A 129 7.26 4.51 -14.33
CA ASN A 129 6.12 4.45 -15.25
C ASN A 129 4.92 5.24 -14.74
N MET A 130 4.54 5.04 -13.47
CA MET A 130 3.46 5.77 -12.82
C MET A 130 3.73 7.27 -12.78
N GLN A 131 4.96 7.68 -12.43
CA GLN A 131 5.34 9.08 -12.36
C GLN A 131 5.29 9.77 -13.74
N LEU A 132 5.72 9.08 -14.80
CA LEU A 132 5.60 9.56 -16.17
C LEU A 132 4.13 9.75 -16.58
N GLU A 133 3.28 8.78 -16.23
CA GLU A 133 1.86 8.87 -16.51
C GLU A 133 1.17 10.00 -15.73
N ASP A 134 1.40 10.10 -14.42
CA ASP A 134 0.87 11.16 -13.58
C ASP A 134 1.31 12.55 -14.08
N ALA A 135 2.60 12.69 -14.46
CA ALA A 135 3.12 13.94 -15.01
C ALA A 135 2.49 14.27 -16.37
N LYS A 136 2.24 13.27 -17.22
CA LYS A 136 1.54 13.44 -18.49
C LYS A 136 0.08 13.88 -18.30
N ILE A 137 -0.65 13.24 -17.37
CA ILE A 137 -2.04 13.60 -17.00
C ILE A 137 -2.09 15.03 -16.43
N ALA A 138 -1.15 15.36 -15.54
CA ALA A 138 -1.03 16.69 -14.95
C ALA A 138 -0.51 17.76 -15.93
N LYS A 139 -0.26 17.41 -17.21
CA LYS A 139 0.27 18.30 -18.26
C LYS A 139 1.57 18.99 -17.85
N LYS A 140 2.41 18.33 -17.05
CA LYS A 140 3.74 18.84 -16.74
C LYS A 140 4.58 18.77 -18.02
N PRO A 141 5.34 19.81 -18.37
CA PRO A 141 6.14 19.79 -19.60
C PRO A 141 7.34 18.86 -19.46
N HIS A 142 7.92 18.75 -18.27
CA HIS A 142 9.12 17.96 -18.03
C HIS A 142 9.03 17.12 -16.76
N LEU A 143 9.72 15.98 -16.76
CA LEU A 143 9.95 15.12 -15.59
C LEU A 143 11.39 14.62 -15.61
N THR A 144 12.08 14.63 -14.47
CA THR A 144 13.40 13.99 -14.36
C THR A 144 13.23 12.53 -13.95
N VAL A 145 13.82 11.62 -14.71
CA VAL A 145 13.84 10.17 -14.43
C VAL A 145 15.27 9.66 -14.40
N LYS A 146 15.50 8.49 -13.80
CA LYS A 146 16.80 7.81 -13.83
C LYS A 146 16.79 6.65 -14.79
N ILE A 147 17.78 6.60 -15.68
CA ILE A 147 17.99 5.48 -16.62
C ILE A 147 19.46 5.10 -16.54
N ASN A 148 19.75 3.83 -16.21
CA ASN A 148 21.11 3.32 -15.99
C ASN A 148 21.92 4.23 -15.04
N ASN A 149 21.31 4.63 -13.92
CA ASN A 149 21.86 5.54 -12.90
C ASN A 149 22.13 6.99 -13.34
N ASN A 150 21.85 7.35 -14.58
CA ASN A 150 21.98 8.72 -15.07
C ASN A 150 20.63 9.45 -15.04
N ASN A 151 20.65 10.74 -14.72
CA ASN A 151 19.43 11.56 -14.73
C ASN A 151 19.13 12.01 -16.16
N TYR A 152 17.89 11.79 -16.60
CA TYR A 152 17.37 12.27 -17.87
C TYR A 152 16.20 13.20 -17.61
N LYS A 153 16.19 14.36 -18.27
CA LYS A 153 15.05 15.27 -18.30
C LYS A 153 14.17 14.90 -19.49
N VAL A 154 13.04 14.27 -19.18
CA VAL A 154 11.99 13.90 -20.15
C VAL A 154 11.17 15.14 -20.47
N ASP A 155 11.00 15.45 -21.75
CA ASP A 155 9.96 16.33 -22.27
C ASP A 155 8.75 15.48 -22.66
N LEU A 156 7.63 15.69 -21.96
CA LEU A 156 6.42 14.89 -22.11
C LEU A 156 5.56 15.30 -23.32
N ASN A 157 5.91 16.40 -24.00
CA ASN A 157 5.26 16.83 -25.24
C ASN A 157 5.95 16.21 -26.45
N THR A 158 7.28 16.23 -26.47
CA THR A 158 8.08 15.67 -27.56
C THR A 158 8.40 14.18 -27.39
N LEU A 159 8.20 13.64 -26.18
CA LEU A 159 8.54 12.27 -25.79
C LEU A 159 10.04 11.97 -26.00
N GLN A 160 10.88 12.93 -25.64
CA GLN A 160 12.34 12.81 -25.68
C GLN A 160 12.92 13.03 -24.29
N ALA A 161 14.01 12.34 -23.97
CA ALA A 161 14.74 12.52 -22.72
C ALA A 161 16.18 12.94 -23.02
N ASN A 162 16.64 14.00 -22.36
CA ASN A 162 17.99 14.53 -22.53
C ASN A 162 18.78 14.36 -21.23
N ASP A 163 20.00 13.85 -21.29
CA ASP A 163 20.93 13.92 -20.16
C ASP A 163 21.70 15.24 -20.13
N ASP A 164 22.48 15.42 -19.08
CA ASP A 164 23.38 16.56 -18.86
C ASP A 164 24.54 16.63 -19.86
N GLN A 165 24.82 15.53 -20.57
CA GLN A 165 25.86 15.41 -21.59
C GLN A 165 25.34 15.69 -23.01
N GLY A 166 24.04 16.00 -23.16
CA GLY A 166 23.41 16.33 -24.44
C GLY A 166 23.00 15.12 -25.27
N LYS A 167 23.02 13.90 -24.70
CA LYS A 167 22.47 12.72 -25.36
C LYS A 167 20.96 12.72 -25.22
N THR A 168 20.29 12.59 -26.36
CA THR A 168 18.84 12.45 -26.46
C THR A 168 18.45 11.00 -26.70
N ILE A 169 17.45 10.52 -25.97
CA ILE A 169 16.81 9.22 -26.21
C ILE A 169 15.30 9.41 -26.38
N ASN A 170 14.67 8.52 -27.15
CA ASN A 170 13.23 8.58 -27.34
C ASN A 170 12.51 7.80 -26.23
N ILE A 171 11.35 8.30 -25.86
CA ILE A 171 10.41 7.68 -24.93
C ILE A 171 9.13 7.34 -25.70
N GLN A 172 8.50 6.25 -25.29
CA GLN A 172 7.26 5.78 -25.89
C GLN A 172 6.24 5.50 -24.79
N ARG A 173 5.00 5.97 -24.98
CA ARG A 173 3.85 5.61 -24.16
C ARG A 173 2.97 4.63 -24.93
N VAL A 174 2.76 3.44 -24.40
CA VAL A 174 2.00 2.35 -25.02
C VAL A 174 0.81 2.00 -24.14
N PRO A 175 -0.44 2.33 -24.53
CA PRO A 175 -1.63 1.84 -23.84
C PRO A 175 -1.69 0.31 -23.90
N LYS A 176 -1.96 -0.35 -22.77
CA LYS A 176 -2.14 -1.81 -22.67
C LYS A 176 -3.59 -2.27 -22.83
N ASN A 177 -4.49 -1.40 -23.31
CA ASN A 177 -5.93 -1.68 -23.48
C ASN A 177 -6.18 -3.13 -23.88
N GLU A 178 -6.92 -3.87 -23.05
CA GLU A 178 -7.38 -5.23 -23.35
C GLU A 178 -8.13 -5.27 -24.69
N ASP A 179 -8.86 -4.20 -25.04
CA ASP A 179 -9.63 -4.06 -26.28
C ASP A 179 -8.80 -4.06 -27.58
N LYS A 180 -7.48 -3.88 -27.51
CA LYS A 180 -6.59 -3.90 -28.69
C LYS A 180 -5.80 -5.19 -28.84
N GLN A 181 -5.82 -6.06 -27.83
CA GLN A 181 -5.50 -7.45 -28.08
C GLN A 181 -6.74 -8.02 -28.76
N SER A 182 -6.64 -8.34 -30.05
CA SER A 182 -7.64 -9.17 -30.72
C SER A 182 -7.64 -10.53 -30.04
N ILE A 183 -8.34 -10.64 -28.91
CA ILE A 183 -8.66 -11.93 -28.32
C ILE A 183 -9.61 -12.54 -29.33
N GLU A 184 -9.15 -13.56 -30.07
CA GLU A 184 -10.05 -14.40 -30.84
C GLU A 184 -11.00 -15.05 -29.82
N LEU A 185 -12.20 -14.49 -29.73
CA LEU A 185 -13.25 -15.06 -28.93
C LEU A 185 -13.51 -16.49 -29.45
N PRO A 186 -13.71 -17.47 -28.56
CA PRO A 186 -14.20 -18.77 -28.98
C PRO A 186 -15.42 -18.59 -29.90
N VAL A 187 -15.52 -19.39 -30.98
CA VAL A 187 -16.58 -19.24 -31.99
C VAL A 187 -18.00 -19.23 -31.40
N GLN A 188 -18.16 -19.90 -30.26
CA GLN A 188 -19.43 -20.02 -29.53
C GLN A 188 -19.74 -18.86 -28.58
N TRP A 189 -18.81 -17.91 -28.39
CA TRP A 189 -18.97 -16.78 -27.49
C TRP A 189 -19.51 -15.57 -28.27
N GLU A 190 -20.54 -14.94 -27.72
CA GLU A 190 -21.00 -13.66 -28.24
C GLU A 190 -20.08 -12.55 -27.74
N ASP A 191 -19.76 -11.63 -28.65
CA ASP A 191 -19.05 -10.40 -28.32
C ASP A 191 -19.82 -9.61 -27.24
N MET A 192 -19.10 -9.14 -26.22
CA MET A 192 -19.67 -8.39 -25.10
C MET A 192 -20.05 -6.95 -25.48
N GLN A 193 -19.63 -6.47 -26.65
CA GLN A 193 -19.91 -5.15 -27.21
C GLN A 193 -19.55 -4.01 -26.26
N GLY A 194 -18.49 -4.21 -25.46
CA GLY A 194 -18.03 -3.24 -24.45
C GLY A 194 -18.82 -3.24 -23.14
N GLU A 195 -19.76 -4.17 -22.94
CA GLU A 195 -20.41 -4.37 -21.64
C GLU A 195 -19.43 -5.03 -20.65
N ARG A 196 -19.36 -4.50 -19.41
CA ARG A 196 -18.54 -5.12 -18.34
C ARG A 196 -19.07 -6.50 -17.92
N VAL A 197 -20.38 -6.70 -18.03
CA VAL A 197 -21.07 -7.95 -17.75
C VAL A 197 -22.20 -8.08 -18.74
N LYS A 198 -22.15 -9.10 -19.60
CA LYS A 198 -23.22 -9.46 -20.52
C LYS A 198 -23.86 -10.76 -20.07
N LEU A 199 -25.15 -10.70 -19.72
CA LEU A 199 -25.88 -11.89 -19.28
C LEU A 199 -26.44 -12.64 -20.51
N VAL A 200 -25.97 -13.87 -20.74
CA VAL A 200 -26.31 -14.64 -21.93
C VAL A 200 -27.20 -15.83 -21.55
N ASN A 201 -28.46 -15.81 -22.00
CA ASN A 201 -29.35 -16.95 -21.76
C ASN A 201 -28.99 -18.10 -22.72
N LEU A 202 -28.46 -19.20 -22.20
CA LEU A 202 -28.17 -20.37 -23.00
C LEU A 202 -29.46 -21.11 -23.38
N LYS A 203 -29.68 -21.28 -24.68
CA LYS A 203 -30.80 -22.08 -25.20
C LYS A 203 -30.60 -23.56 -24.86
N ARG A 204 -31.67 -24.29 -24.60
CA ARG A 204 -31.62 -25.74 -24.30
C ARG A 204 -30.99 -26.59 -25.41
N THR A 205 -30.95 -26.07 -26.62
CA THR A 205 -30.36 -26.70 -27.80
C THR A 205 -28.85 -26.47 -27.93
N HIS A 206 -28.27 -25.57 -27.14
CA HIS A 206 -26.82 -25.29 -27.18
C HIS A 206 -26.05 -26.44 -26.52
N GLN A 207 -24.92 -26.83 -27.12
CA GLN A 207 -24.08 -27.90 -26.59
C GLN A 207 -23.63 -27.63 -25.15
N GLU A 208 -23.28 -26.37 -24.86
CA GLU A 208 -22.89 -25.92 -23.52
C GLU A 208 -24.01 -26.11 -22.48
N TYR A 209 -25.27 -25.81 -22.86
CA TYR A 209 -26.42 -26.06 -21.99
C TYR A 209 -26.57 -27.56 -21.70
N VAL A 210 -26.45 -28.41 -22.72
CA VAL A 210 -26.57 -29.86 -22.59
C VAL A 210 -25.48 -30.43 -21.69
N GLU A 211 -24.24 -29.94 -21.81
CA GLU A 211 -23.13 -30.33 -20.95
C GLU A 211 -23.36 -29.96 -19.49
N VAL A 212 -23.76 -28.70 -19.23
CA VAL A 212 -24.11 -28.23 -17.89
C VAL A 212 -25.26 -29.07 -17.32
N GLN A 213 -26.30 -29.33 -18.12
CA GLN A 213 -27.44 -30.14 -17.71
C GLN A 213 -27.02 -31.58 -17.35
N ASN A 214 -26.17 -32.20 -18.16
CA ASN A 214 -25.71 -33.57 -17.91
C ASN A 214 -24.85 -33.65 -16.64
N ARG A 215 -23.97 -32.67 -16.41
CA ARG A 215 -23.17 -32.59 -15.18
C ARG A 215 -24.05 -32.37 -13.95
N PHE A 216 -25.02 -31.45 -14.05
CA PHE A 216 -25.95 -31.17 -12.96
C PHE A 216 -26.83 -32.37 -12.61
N LYS A 217 -27.35 -33.10 -13.60
CA LYS A 217 -28.17 -34.30 -13.37
C LYS A 217 -27.42 -35.45 -12.71
N LYS A 218 -26.08 -35.52 -12.86
CA LYS A 218 -25.26 -36.52 -12.14
C LYS A 218 -25.27 -36.31 -10.63
N THR A 219 -25.31 -35.07 -10.17
CA THR A 219 -25.33 -34.74 -8.73
C THR A 219 -26.74 -34.50 -8.20
N CYS A 220 -27.67 -34.02 -9.04
CA CYS A 220 -29.02 -33.61 -8.68
C CYS A 220 -30.10 -34.20 -9.62
N PRO A 221 -30.36 -35.51 -9.59
CA PRO A 221 -31.18 -36.20 -10.61
C PRO A 221 -32.67 -35.86 -10.58
N ARG A 222 -33.20 -35.34 -9.46
CA ARG A 222 -34.63 -35.01 -9.30
C ARG A 222 -34.95 -33.54 -9.56
N SER A 223 -33.94 -32.70 -9.83
CA SER A 223 -34.11 -31.26 -9.99
C SER A 223 -34.21 -30.88 -11.46
N VAL A 224 -35.08 -29.91 -11.78
CA VAL A 224 -35.25 -29.38 -13.12
C VAL A 224 -34.51 -28.04 -13.23
N ILE A 225 -33.65 -27.91 -14.24
CA ILE A 225 -33.00 -26.63 -14.55
C ILE A 225 -34.01 -25.71 -15.23
N GLU A 226 -34.36 -24.60 -14.57
CA GLU A 226 -35.23 -23.58 -15.13
C GLU A 226 -34.51 -22.72 -16.18
N LYS A 227 -33.27 -22.31 -15.87
CA LYS A 227 -32.45 -21.45 -16.73
C LYS A 227 -30.96 -21.66 -16.49
N VAL A 228 -30.17 -21.48 -17.54
CA VAL A 228 -28.70 -21.32 -17.47
C VAL A 228 -28.41 -19.96 -18.09
N LYS A 229 -27.71 -19.11 -17.34
CA LYS A 229 -27.46 -17.69 -17.62
C LYS A 229 -25.99 -17.39 -17.45
#